data_AF-W0AE61-F1
#
_entry.id   AF-W0AE61-F1
#
_cell.length_a   1.000
_cell.length_b   1.000
_cell.length_c   1.000
_cell.angle_alpha   90.00
_cell.angle_beta   90.00
_cell.angle_gamma   90.00
#
_symmetry.space_group_name_H-M   'P 1'
#
loop_
_entity.id
_entity.type
_entity.pdbx_description
1 polymer ?
#
loop_
_entity_poly.entity_id
_entity_poly.type
_entity_poly.pdbx_seq_one_letter_code
_entity_poly.pdbx_strand_id
1 'polypeptide(L)'
;MDDLSPNDLHPDAPGTDHLPPRPEPEAGGTAALDARFAVPITIELDAASVPLASLQAMREGSIVPIDGEAGVIPVRILASGKPFARGSLVSVGDSYGVLIEAE
;
A
#
# COMPACT_ATOMS: atom_id res chain seq x y z
N MET A 1 21.70 52.64 65.95
CA MET A 1 20.24 52.50 65.99
C MET A 1 19.73 52.67 64.58
N ASP A 2 20.04 51.72 63.71
CA ASP A 2 19.52 50.34 63.63
C ASP A 2 18.36 50.35 62.65
N ASP A 3 18.62 49.95 61.41
CA ASP A 3 17.68 49.03 60.76
C ASP A 3 18.39 48.16 59.71
N LEU A 4 18.65 46.94 60.17
CA LEU A 4 18.52 45.64 59.50
C LEU A 4 18.88 45.50 58.01
N SER A 5 19.89 44.65 57.81
CA SER A 5 20.32 43.94 56.60
C SER A 5 19.22 43.03 55.98
N PRO A 6 19.54 42.05 55.12
CA PRO A 6 19.97 42.12 53.72
C PRO A 6 19.14 41.11 52.90
N ASN A 7 18.14 41.50 52.10
CA ASN A 7 17.36 40.51 51.36
C ASN A 7 16.76 41.02 50.05
N ASP A 8 17.64 41.34 49.09
CA ASP A 8 17.29 41.22 47.67
C ASP A 8 17.96 39.96 47.11
N LEU A 9 17.41 38.84 47.54
CA LEU A 9 17.65 37.53 46.95
C LEU A 9 16.97 37.52 45.57
N HIS A 10 17.71 37.80 44.50
CA HIS A 10 17.40 37.17 43.21
C HIS A 10 18.68 36.54 42.66
N PRO A 11 18.74 35.20 42.60
CA PRO A 11 19.87 34.50 42.01
C PRO A 11 19.99 34.82 40.52
N ASP A 12 21.22 35.02 40.07
CA ASP A 12 21.63 34.92 38.67
C ASP A 12 20.92 33.73 38.02
N ALA A 13 19.93 34.00 37.16
CA ALA A 13 19.44 33.01 36.22
C ALA A 13 20.49 32.92 35.09
N PRO A 14 21.22 31.80 34.92
CA PRO A 14 22.08 31.64 33.77
C PRO A 14 21.23 31.65 32.51
N GLY A 15 21.58 32.56 31.60
CA GLY A 15 20.98 32.69 30.29
C GLY A 15 21.02 31.36 29.53
N THR A 16 19.85 30.98 29.03
CA THR A 16 19.64 30.18 27.82
C THR A 16 20.52 28.93 27.69
N ASP A 17 19.99 27.82 28.20
CA ASP A 17 20.34 26.47 27.75
C ASP A 17 20.18 26.42 26.22
N HIS A 18 21.31 26.48 25.49
CA HIS A 18 21.32 26.32 24.05
C HIS A 18 21.10 24.84 23.76
N LEU A 19 19.84 24.43 23.76
CA LEU A 19 19.45 23.12 23.26
C LEU A 19 19.97 23.02 21.82
N PRO A 20 20.69 21.94 21.43
CA PRO A 20 21.08 21.76 20.04
C PRO A 20 19.81 21.74 19.18
N PRO A 21 19.86 22.29 17.96
CA PRO A 21 18.71 22.24 17.06
C PRO A 21 18.28 20.78 16.92
N ARG A 22 17.03 20.48 17.33
CA ARG A 22 16.40 19.19 17.10
C ARG A 22 16.49 18.91 15.60
N PRO A 23 17.00 17.75 15.16
CA PRO A 23 17.00 17.41 13.74
C PRO A 23 15.57 17.53 13.25
N GLU A 24 15.34 18.48 12.35
CA GLU A 24 14.09 18.57 11.62
C GLU A 24 13.92 17.20 10.94
N PRO A 25 12.71 16.61 10.94
CA PRO A 25 12.48 15.42 10.14
C PRO A 25 12.81 15.83 8.71
N GLU A 26 13.96 15.38 8.23
CA GLU A 26 14.36 15.57 6.84
C GLU A 26 13.18 15.07 6.04
N ALA A 27 12.49 16.01 5.39
CA ALA A 27 11.39 15.70 4.52
C ALA A 27 11.96 14.74 3.51
N GLY A 28 11.66 13.45 3.71
CA GLY A 28 12.24 12.36 2.96
C GLY A 28 11.93 12.64 1.52
N GLY A 29 12.93 13.18 0.82
CA GLY A 29 12.89 13.38 -0.61
C GLY A 29 12.58 12.00 -1.14
N THR A 30 11.37 11.83 -1.67
CA THR A 30 11.06 10.63 -2.43
C THR A 30 12.00 10.72 -3.61
N ALA A 31 13.19 10.14 -3.48
CA ALA A 31 14.13 10.00 -4.56
C ALA A 31 13.29 9.43 -5.69
N ALA A 32 13.12 10.20 -6.76
CA ALA A 32 12.30 9.80 -7.89
C ALA A 32 12.87 8.48 -8.35
N LEU A 33 12.21 7.37 -7.98
CA LEU A 33 12.65 6.05 -8.37
C LEU A 33 12.71 6.08 -9.88
N ASP A 34 13.87 5.73 -10.44
CA ASP A 34 14.02 5.60 -11.88
C ASP A 34 12.94 4.63 -12.37
N ALA A 35 11.90 5.12 -13.03
CA ALA A 35 10.67 4.39 -13.33
C ALA A 35 10.86 3.29 -14.40
N ARG A 36 12.10 2.87 -14.64
CA ARG A 36 12.53 1.94 -15.68
C ARG A 36 12.69 0.50 -15.18
N PHE A 37 12.42 0.22 -13.90
CA PHE A 37 12.50 -1.14 -13.38
C PHE A 37 11.26 -1.95 -13.76
N ALA A 38 11.45 -3.24 -13.99
CA ALA A 38 10.36 -4.17 -14.25
C ALA A 38 9.69 -4.56 -12.93
N VAL A 39 8.35 -4.51 -12.91
CA VAL A 39 7.54 -4.99 -11.79
C VAL A 39 6.82 -6.26 -12.24
N PRO A 40 7.00 -7.40 -11.56
CA PRO A 40 6.23 -8.59 -11.84
C PRO A 40 4.76 -8.34 -11.48
N ILE A 41 3.89 -8.54 -12.46
CA ILE A 41 2.45 -8.47 -12.27
C ILE A 41 1.84 -9.87 -12.40
N THR A 42 0.85 -10.14 -11.57
CA THR A 42 0.01 -11.35 -11.63
C THR A 42 -1.41 -10.92 -11.94
N ILE A 43 -2.03 -11.56 -12.93
CA ILE A 43 -3.44 -11.38 -13.26
C ILE A 43 -4.17 -12.60 -12.71
N GLU A 44 -5.07 -12.39 -11.76
CA GLU A 44 -5.91 -13.43 -11.18
C GLU A 44 -7.32 -13.29 -11.74
N LEU A 45 -7.90 -14.40 -12.23
CA LEU A 45 -9.34 -14.49 -12.44
C LEU A 45 -10.02 -14.37 -11.08
N ASP A 46 -11.13 -13.62 -11.01
CA ASP A 46 -11.79 -13.42 -9.72
C ASP A 46 -12.17 -14.77 -9.09
N ALA A 47 -11.99 -14.86 -7.78
CA ALA A 47 -11.92 -16.14 -7.10
C ALA A 47 -13.30 -16.81 -7.05
N ALA A 48 -13.43 -17.98 -7.68
CA ALA A 48 -14.59 -18.84 -7.47
C ALA A 48 -14.53 -19.47 -6.07
N SER A 49 -15.58 -19.27 -5.25
CA SER A 49 -15.71 -19.97 -3.98
C SER A 49 -16.49 -21.27 -4.19
N VAL A 50 -15.84 -22.41 -3.94
CA VAL A 50 -16.46 -23.73 -4.07
C VAL A 50 -16.44 -24.48 -2.74
N PRO A 51 -17.46 -25.32 -2.45
CA PRO A 51 -17.46 -26.15 -1.26
C PRO A 51 -16.24 -27.08 -1.20
N LEU A 52 -15.74 -27.36 0.00
CA LEU A 52 -14.59 -28.26 0.21
C LEU A 52 -14.81 -29.63 -0.44
N ALA A 53 -16.03 -30.17 -0.37
CA ALA A 53 -16.37 -31.44 -1.02
C ALA A 53 -16.19 -31.38 -2.56
N SER A 54 -16.54 -30.26 -3.18
CA SER A 54 -16.34 -30.05 -4.62
C SER A 54 -14.86 -29.97 -4.98
N LEU A 55 -14.06 -29.25 -4.17
CA LEU A 55 -12.59 -29.21 -4.32
C LEU A 55 -11.96 -30.60 -4.23
N GLN A 56 -12.38 -31.40 -3.24
CA GLN A 56 -11.87 -32.76 -3.05
C GLN A 56 -12.25 -33.70 -4.19
N ALA A 57 -13.39 -33.46 -4.85
CA ALA A 57 -13.85 -34.23 -6.00
C ALA A 57 -13.27 -33.74 -7.34
N MET A 58 -12.51 -32.64 -7.36
CA MET A 58 -11.88 -32.14 -8.57
C MET A 58 -10.84 -33.14 -9.06
N ARG A 59 -10.92 -33.41 -10.36
CA ARG A 59 -10.00 -34.27 -11.09
C ARG A 59 -9.76 -33.68 -12.46
N GLU A 60 -8.84 -34.26 -13.20
CA GLU A 60 -8.66 -33.93 -14.60
C GLU A 60 -10.00 -34.02 -15.35
N GLY A 61 -10.33 -32.97 -16.10
CA GLY A 61 -11.62 -32.84 -16.81
C GLY A 61 -12.77 -32.25 -15.99
N SER A 62 -12.58 -31.91 -14.71
CA SER A 62 -13.58 -31.15 -13.95
C SER A 62 -13.67 -29.70 -14.44
N ILE A 63 -14.89 -29.19 -14.58
CA ILE A 63 -15.17 -27.78 -14.88
C ILE A 63 -15.46 -27.06 -13.57
N VAL A 64 -14.77 -25.95 -13.33
CA VAL A 64 -15.00 -25.08 -12.18
C VAL A 64 -15.71 -23.83 -12.69
N PRO A 65 -16.97 -23.57 -12.27
CA PRO A 65 -17.64 -22.34 -12.64
C PRO A 65 -16.91 -21.16 -11.98
N ILE A 66 -16.72 -20.09 -12.75
CA ILE A 66 -16.17 -18.82 -12.26
C ILE A 66 -17.34 -17.85 -12.17
N ASP A 67 -17.37 -17.06 -11.10
CA ASP A 67 -18.36 -16.02 -10.92
C ASP A 67 -18.09 -14.88 -11.92
N GLY A 68 -19.11 -14.51 -12.71
CA GLY A 68 -19.01 -13.47 -13.74
C GLY A 68 -20.28 -13.40 -14.59
N GLU A 69 -20.53 -12.24 -15.21
CA GLU A 69 -21.59 -12.11 -16.20
C GLU A 69 -21.16 -12.73 -17.54
N ALA A 70 -22.13 -13.23 -18.31
CA ALA A 70 -21.85 -13.85 -19.60
C ALA A 70 -21.16 -12.86 -20.55
N GLY A 71 -19.90 -13.13 -20.88
CA GLY A 71 -19.07 -12.31 -21.76
C GLY A 71 -18.14 -11.32 -21.06
N VAL A 72 -18.22 -11.19 -19.73
CA VAL A 72 -17.31 -10.37 -18.93
C VAL A 72 -16.64 -11.25 -17.87
N ILE A 73 -15.33 -11.42 -18.00
CA ILE A 73 -14.54 -12.21 -17.05
C ILE A 73 -13.79 -11.23 -16.15
N PRO A 74 -14.24 -11.01 -14.89
CA PRO A 74 -13.57 -10.10 -13.98
C PRO A 74 -12.20 -10.66 -13.58
N VAL A 75 -11.23 -9.76 -13.46
CA VAL A 75 -9.86 -10.06 -13.06
C VAL A 75 -9.34 -9.05 -12.05
N ARG A 76 -8.41 -9.50 -11.23
CA ARG A 76 -7.65 -8.69 -10.29
C ARG A 76 -6.19 -8.68 -10.68
N ILE A 77 -5.57 -7.52 -10.57
CA ILE A 77 -4.18 -7.33 -10.94
C ILE A 77 -3.38 -7.06 -9.68
N LEU A 78 -2.36 -7.90 -9.47
CA LEU A 78 -1.49 -7.87 -8.32
C LEU A 78 -0.10 -7.46 -8.77
N ALA A 79 0.53 -6.56 -8.02
CA ALA A 79 1.95 -6.23 -8.14
C ALA A 79 2.66 -6.79 -6.90
N SER A 80 3.64 -7.66 -7.11
CA SER A 80 4.36 -8.30 -5.99
C SER A 80 3.43 -8.95 -4.95
N GLY A 81 2.34 -9.58 -5.42
CA GLY A 81 1.34 -10.25 -4.57
C GLY A 81 0.33 -9.31 -3.87
N LYS A 82 0.37 -8.00 -4.13
CA LYS A 82 -0.61 -7.05 -3.59
C LYS A 82 -1.57 -6.59 -4.68
N PRO A 83 -2.90 -6.73 -4.49
CA PRO A 83 -3.86 -6.23 -5.47
C PRO A 83 -3.82 -4.72 -5.53
N PHE A 84 -3.75 -4.17 -6.75
CA PHE A 84 -3.72 -2.72 -6.97
C PHE A 84 -4.77 -2.24 -7.98
N ALA A 85 -5.33 -3.13 -8.79
CA ALA A 85 -6.36 -2.79 -9.76
C ALA A 85 -7.34 -3.95 -9.99
N ARG A 86 -8.52 -3.60 -10.49
CA ARG A 86 -9.51 -4.52 -11.05
C ARG A 86 -9.69 -4.23 -12.53
N GLY A 87 -10.22 -5.21 -13.25
CA GLY A 87 -10.52 -5.06 -14.65
C GLY A 87 -11.27 -6.25 -15.19
N SER A 88 -11.47 -6.23 -16.49
CA SER A 88 -12.15 -7.29 -17.22
C SER A 88 -11.24 -7.84 -18.32
N LEU A 89 -11.20 -9.17 -18.47
CA LEU A 89 -10.46 -9.81 -19.55
C LEU A 89 -11.17 -9.57 -20.88
N VAL A 90 -10.42 -9.09 -21.88
CA VAL A 90 -10.93 -8.77 -23.21
C VAL A 90 -10.09 -9.44 -24.29
N SER A 91 -10.71 -9.77 -25.43
CA SER A 91 -9.98 -10.23 -26.62
C SER A 91 -9.45 -9.04 -27.42
N VAL A 92 -8.17 -9.09 -27.79
CA VAL A 92 -7.49 -8.07 -28.59
C VAL A 92 -6.87 -8.78 -29.80
N GLY A 93 -7.57 -8.74 -30.93
CA GLY A 93 -7.18 -9.50 -32.12
C GLY A 93 -7.13 -11.00 -31.81
N ASP A 94 -5.96 -11.60 -31.99
CA ASP A 94 -5.70 -13.02 -31.71
C ASP A 94 -5.17 -13.27 -30.29
N SER A 95 -5.20 -12.25 -29.41
CA SER A 95 -4.64 -12.29 -28.06
C SER A 95 -5.67 -11.86 -27.00
N TYR A 96 -5.26 -11.95 -25.73
CA TYR A 96 -6.04 -11.48 -24.59
C TYR A 96 -5.37 -10.26 -23.96
N GLY A 97 -6.18 -9.34 -23.45
CA GLY A 97 -5.75 -8.18 -22.67
C GLY A 97 -6.65 -7.99 -21.46
N VAL A 98 -6.26 -7.07 -20.58
CA VAL A 98 -7.09 -6.67 -19.44
C VAL A 98 -7.46 -5.21 -19.60
N LEU A 99 -8.75 -4.93 -19.62
CA LEU A 99 -9.28 -3.57 -19.54
C LEU A 99 -9.31 -3.16 -18.07
N ILE A 100 -8.51 -2.15 -17.71
CA ILE A 100 -8.46 -1.63 -16.34
C ILE A 100 -9.73 -0.83 -16.06
N GLU A 101 -10.42 -1.14 -14.96
CA GLU A 101 -11.56 -0.38 -14.48
C GLU A 101 -11.06 0.71 -13.53
N ALA A 102 -11.51 1.95 -13.76
CA ALA A 102 -11.26 3.05 -12.83
C ALA A 102 -12.20 2.91 -11.63
N GLU A 103 -11.64 3.02 -10.42
CA GLU A 103 -12.42 3.11 -9.18
C GLU A 103 -13.26 4.40 -9.12
#